data_AF-A0A962MEF4-F1
#
_entry.id   AF-A0A962MEF4-F1
#
_cell.length_a   1.000
_cell.length_b   1.000
_cell.length_c   1.000
_cell.angle_alpha   90.00
_cell.angle_beta   90.00
_cell.angle_gamma   90.00
#
_symmetry.space_group_name_H-M   'P 1'
#
loop_
_entity.id
_entity.type
_entity.pdbx_description
1 polymer ?
#
loop_
_entity_poly.entity_id
_entity_poly.type
_entity_poly.pdbx_seq_one_letter_code
_entity_poly.pdbx_strand_id
1 'polypeptide(L)'
;MSTRRPSRRGTRNPRSIIQSPWQQPANPYPPVELLNAEQLERIHQASMSILEDIGIDFLLPQARELLAQAGAQVDGQRVRMDRGMVLEYIRHAPSEFTFHARNPAHSVQLGGRHIAYCTVGSAPNVSDLKGGRRVGNMADFCDLIRLGQALNCIHIIGGYPVEP
;
A
#
# COMPACT_ATOMS: atom_id res chain seq x y z
N MET A 1 -25.99 -47.29 29.40
CA MET A 1 -26.09 -46.96 27.96
C MET A 1 -25.37 -45.63 27.73
N SER A 2 -24.19 -45.67 27.13
CA SER A 2 -23.33 -44.48 26.93
C SER A 2 -23.59 -43.88 25.56
N THR A 3 -24.15 -42.67 25.52
CA THR A 3 -24.44 -41.92 24.30
C THR A 3 -23.16 -41.26 23.77
N ARG A 4 -22.55 -41.88 22.76
CA ARG A 4 -21.43 -41.31 22.00
C ARG A 4 -21.89 -40.07 21.24
N ARG A 5 -21.33 -38.91 21.59
CA ARG A 5 -21.43 -37.66 20.84
C ARG A 5 -20.74 -37.85 19.47
N PRO A 6 -21.35 -37.47 18.32
CA PRO A 6 -20.70 -37.64 17.03
C PRO A 6 -19.52 -36.67 16.93
N SER A 7 -18.31 -37.19 16.74
CA SER A 7 -17.14 -36.37 16.45
C SER A 7 -17.32 -35.71 15.09
N ARG A 8 -17.37 -34.37 15.06
CA ARG A 8 -17.35 -33.57 13.84
C ARG A 8 -15.96 -33.64 13.20
N ARG A 9 -15.61 -34.77 12.59
CA ARG A 9 -14.44 -34.88 11.71
C ARG A 9 -14.81 -34.25 10.38
N GLY A 10 -14.62 -32.93 10.29
CA GLY A 10 -14.51 -32.26 9.01
C GLY A 10 -13.39 -32.93 8.21
N THR A 11 -13.69 -33.26 6.96
CA THR A 11 -12.74 -33.80 5.98
C THR A 11 -11.60 -32.80 5.78
N ARG A 12 -10.50 -32.96 6.53
CA ARG A 12 -9.28 -32.18 6.31
C ARG A 12 -8.61 -32.68 5.03
N ASN A 13 -8.63 -31.84 4.01
CA ASN A 13 -7.85 -32.04 2.79
C ASN A 13 -6.35 -31.95 3.18
N PRO A 14 -5.53 -33.00 2.98
CA PRO A 14 -4.14 -33.04 3.45
C PRO A 14 -3.21 -32.01 2.77
N ARG A 15 -3.72 -31.20 1.84
CA ARG A 15 -3.00 -30.13 1.12
C ARG A 15 -3.35 -28.70 1.54
N SER A 16 -4.20 -28.49 2.54
CA SER A 16 -4.55 -27.13 2.96
C SER A 16 -3.44 -26.51 3.81
N ILE A 17 -2.87 -25.39 3.36
CA ILE A 17 -1.97 -24.55 4.17
C ILE A 17 -2.73 -24.15 5.44
N ILE A 18 -2.13 -24.37 6.61
CA ILE A 18 -2.72 -23.92 7.89
C ILE A 18 -2.54 -22.41 7.96
N GLN A 19 -3.65 -21.68 8.02
CA GLN A 19 -3.66 -20.23 8.08
C GLN A 19 -4.72 -19.74 9.06
N SER A 20 -4.50 -18.57 9.65
CA SER A 20 -5.56 -17.85 10.35
C SER A 20 -6.67 -17.45 9.36
N PRO A 21 -7.90 -17.24 9.83
CA PRO A 21 -8.95 -16.65 9.00
C PRO A 21 -8.49 -15.32 8.39
N TRP A 22 -8.97 -15.01 7.19
CA TRP A 22 -8.76 -13.70 6.60
C TRP A 22 -9.40 -12.63 7.50
N GLN A 23 -8.62 -11.64 7.89
CA GLN A 23 -9.06 -10.48 8.65
C GLN A 23 -8.03 -9.37 8.44
N GLN A 24 -8.50 -8.12 8.33
CA GLN A 24 -7.60 -6.99 8.32
C GLN A 24 -7.09 -6.72 9.75
N PRO A 25 -5.77 -6.74 10.00
CA PRO A 25 -5.23 -6.41 11.32
C PRO A 25 -5.41 -4.93 11.63
N ALA A 26 -5.62 -4.63 12.91
CA ALA A 26 -5.46 -3.30 13.48
C ALA A 26 -4.29 -3.32 14.46
N ASN A 27 -3.38 -2.34 14.38
CA ASN A 27 -2.25 -2.23 15.30
C ASN A 27 -2.78 -1.96 16.73
N PRO A 28 -2.57 -2.85 17.72
CA PRO A 28 -3.06 -2.64 19.08
C PRO A 28 -2.24 -1.60 19.87
N TYR A 29 -1.07 -1.20 19.36
CA TYR A 29 -0.17 -0.26 20.02
C TYR A 29 -0.28 1.16 19.43
N PRO A 30 0.03 2.20 20.22
CA PRO A 30 0.26 3.53 19.66
C PRO A 30 1.47 3.51 18.71
N PRO A 31 1.55 4.45 17.74
CA PRO A 31 2.76 4.65 16.94
C PRO A 31 3.97 4.87 17.85
N VAL A 32 5.13 4.36 17.43
CA VAL A 32 6.38 4.60 18.16
C VAL A 32 6.83 6.04 17.89
N GLU A 33 6.85 6.86 18.93
CA GLU A 33 7.31 8.25 18.87
C GLU A 33 8.83 8.32 18.98
N LEU A 34 9.53 8.21 17.84
CA LEU A 34 11.00 8.30 17.79
C LEU A 34 11.53 9.73 17.87
N LEU A 35 10.72 10.71 17.49
CA LEU A 35 11.08 12.13 17.44
C LEU A 35 10.24 12.91 18.43
N ASN A 36 10.85 13.87 19.11
CA ASN A 36 10.10 14.84 19.91
C ASN A 36 9.44 15.91 19.03
N ALA A 37 8.57 16.73 19.62
CA ALA A 37 7.79 17.74 18.89
C ALA A 37 8.67 18.76 18.13
N GLU A 38 9.77 19.21 18.73
CA GLU A 38 10.70 20.15 18.08
C GLU A 38 11.39 19.52 16.87
N GLN A 39 11.84 18.26 17.00
CA GLN A 39 12.48 17.52 15.91
C GLN A 39 11.53 17.31 14.74
N LEU A 40 10.26 16.96 15.03
CA LEU A 40 9.23 16.81 14.01
C LEU A 40 8.95 18.14 13.30
N GLU A 41 8.82 19.23 14.05
CA GLU A 41 8.58 20.56 13.50
C GLU A 41 9.74 21.02 12.59
N ARG A 42 10.99 20.73 12.97
CA ARG A 42 12.15 21.02 12.12
C ARG A 42 12.10 20.28 10.79
N ILE A 43 11.69 19.01 10.78
CA ILE A 43 11.51 18.26 9.52
C ILE A 43 10.38 18.86 8.69
N HIS A 44 9.27 19.24 9.33
CA HIS A 44 8.15 19.88 8.66
C HIS A 44 8.57 21.20 7.99
N GLN A 45 9.21 22.11 8.72
CA GLN A 45 9.68 23.40 8.19
C GLN A 45 10.73 23.22 7.08
N ALA A 46 11.69 22.30 7.25
CA ALA A 46 12.65 21.98 6.19
C ALA A 46 11.97 21.45 4.92
N SER A 47 10.95 20.61 5.06
CA SER A 47 10.17 20.12 3.92
C SER A 47 9.45 21.26 3.20
N MET A 48 8.86 22.21 3.96
CA MET A 48 8.21 23.38 3.37
C MET A 48 9.20 24.26 2.61
N SER A 49 10.37 24.57 3.19
CA SER A 49 11.42 25.32 2.50
C SER A 49 11.89 24.64 1.21
N ILE A 50 12.00 23.30 1.18
CA ILE A 50 12.32 22.59 -0.06
C ILE A 50 11.23 22.81 -1.11
N LEU A 51 9.95 22.68 -0.76
CA LEU A 51 8.86 22.84 -1.72
C LEU A 51 8.70 24.29 -2.21
N GLU A 52 8.95 25.26 -1.33
CA GLU A 52 8.78 26.69 -1.57
C GLU A 52 9.97 27.30 -2.32
N ASP A 53 11.20 27.07 -1.86
CA ASP A 53 12.39 27.74 -2.39
C ASP A 53 13.07 26.93 -3.51
N ILE A 54 13.16 25.62 -3.34
CA ILE A 54 13.89 24.72 -4.26
C ILE A 54 12.96 24.18 -5.35
N GLY A 55 11.76 23.72 -4.98
CA GLY A 55 10.76 23.12 -5.84
C GLY A 55 11.08 21.69 -6.32
N ILE A 56 10.16 21.14 -7.12
CA ILE A 56 10.23 19.79 -7.71
C ILE A 56 10.07 19.90 -9.23
N ASP A 57 10.81 19.10 -10.00
CA ASP A 57 10.63 19.02 -11.45
C ASP A 57 9.41 18.16 -11.80
N PHE A 58 8.44 18.76 -12.49
CA PHE A 58 7.27 18.07 -13.03
C PHE A 58 7.43 17.92 -14.54
N LEU A 59 7.80 16.70 -14.96
CA LEU A 59 8.11 16.41 -16.37
C LEU A 59 6.89 16.50 -17.28
N LEU A 60 5.69 16.18 -16.76
CA LEU A 60 4.44 16.24 -17.51
C LEU A 60 3.96 17.70 -17.65
N PRO A 61 3.83 18.26 -18.87
CA PRO A 61 3.37 19.64 -19.08
C PRO A 61 1.99 19.92 -18.45
N GLN A 62 1.05 18.99 -18.58
CA GLN A 62 -0.31 19.12 -18.04
C GLN A 62 -0.33 19.24 -16.52
N ALA A 63 0.57 18.55 -15.81
CA ALA A 63 0.69 18.68 -14.36
C ALA A 63 1.16 20.09 -13.96
N ARG A 64 2.09 20.68 -14.72
CA ARG A 64 2.56 22.05 -14.51
C ARG A 64 1.46 23.07 -14.73
N GLU A 65 0.64 22.89 -15.77
CA GLU A 65 -0.52 23.76 -16.04
C GLU A 65 -1.52 23.74 -14.88
N LEU A 66 -1.87 22.55 -14.38
CA LEU A 66 -2.78 22.40 -13.23
C LEU A 66 -2.22 23.03 -11.96
N LEU A 67 -0.92 22.82 -11.69
CA LEU A 67 -0.27 23.40 -10.51
C LEU A 67 -0.17 24.93 -10.62
N ALA A 68 0.11 25.47 -11.80
CA ALA A 68 0.10 26.92 -12.05
C ALA A 68 -1.30 27.52 -11.82
N GLN A 69 -2.35 26.86 -12.31
CA GLN A 69 -3.74 27.28 -12.07
C GLN A 69 -4.11 27.25 -10.58
N ALA A 70 -3.53 26.29 -9.84
CA ALA A 70 -3.69 26.19 -8.40
C ALA A 70 -2.82 27.17 -7.58
N GLY A 71 -2.01 28.00 -8.25
CA GLY A 71 -1.20 29.06 -7.62
C GLY A 71 0.29 28.74 -7.43
N ALA A 72 0.77 27.59 -7.93
CA ALA A 72 2.19 27.25 -7.87
C ALA A 72 3.01 28.11 -8.86
N GLN A 73 4.24 28.44 -8.48
CA GLN A 73 5.17 29.12 -9.38
C GLN A 73 5.86 28.08 -10.27
N VAL A 74 5.78 28.25 -11.59
CA VAL A 74 6.39 27.34 -12.56
C VAL A 74 7.49 28.06 -13.34
N ASP A 75 8.70 27.50 -13.32
CA ASP A 75 9.87 27.95 -14.06
C ASP A 75 10.45 26.78 -14.87
N GLY A 76 10.17 26.77 -16.17
CA GLY A 76 10.49 25.62 -17.01
C GLY A 76 9.79 24.34 -16.53
N GLN A 77 10.56 23.35 -16.08
CA GLN A 77 10.03 22.11 -15.49
C GLN A 77 9.89 22.18 -13.96
N ARG A 78 10.50 23.19 -13.33
CA ARG A 78 10.54 23.34 -11.88
C ARG A 78 9.24 23.97 -11.38
N VAL A 79 8.60 23.33 -10.42
CA VAL A 79 7.40 23.85 -9.74
C VAL A 79 7.74 24.10 -8.27
N ARG A 80 7.46 25.32 -7.80
CA ARG A 80 7.56 25.73 -6.40
C ARG A 80 6.16 25.97 -5.85
N MET A 81 5.89 25.43 -4.67
CA MET A 81 4.59 25.52 -4.02
C MET A 81 4.74 26.25 -2.69
N ASP A 82 3.98 27.33 -2.52
CA ASP A 82 3.90 28.04 -1.25
C ASP A 82 3.41 27.12 -0.13
N ARG A 83 3.92 27.31 1.09
CA ARG A 83 3.56 26.48 2.25
C ARG A 83 2.06 26.55 2.56
N GLY A 84 1.43 27.71 2.40
CA GLY A 84 0.00 27.89 2.59
C GLY A 84 -0.80 27.11 1.56
N MET A 85 -0.37 27.11 0.29
CA MET A 85 -0.93 26.25 -0.75
C MET A 85 -0.82 24.77 -0.37
N VAL A 86 0.37 24.30 0.01
CA VAL A 86 0.57 22.88 0.40
C VAL A 86 -0.33 22.48 1.57
N LEU A 87 -0.38 23.31 2.61
CA LEU A 87 -1.20 23.06 3.80
C LEU A 87 -2.70 23.16 3.52
N GLU A 88 -3.15 23.99 2.59
CA GLU A 88 -4.56 24.02 2.21
C GLU A 88 -4.95 22.76 1.44
N TYR A 89 -4.16 22.35 0.45
CA TYR A 89 -4.50 21.17 -0.36
C TYR A 89 -4.41 19.85 0.43
N ILE A 90 -3.46 19.72 1.36
CA ILE A 90 -3.37 18.49 2.18
C ILE A 90 -4.58 18.29 3.09
N ARG A 91 -5.29 19.36 3.48
CA ARG A 91 -6.50 19.29 4.31
C ARG A 91 -7.69 18.63 3.60
N HIS A 92 -7.69 18.62 2.27
CA HIS A 92 -8.70 17.90 1.51
C HIS A 92 -8.47 16.38 1.47
N ALA A 93 -7.28 15.91 1.86
CA ALA A 93 -6.99 14.48 1.92
C ALA A 93 -7.75 13.83 3.08
N PRO A 94 -8.51 12.73 2.85
CA PRO A 94 -9.17 12.02 3.93
C PRO A 94 -8.14 11.35 4.84
N SER A 95 -8.37 11.39 6.15
CA SER A 95 -7.53 10.68 7.13
C SER A 95 -7.71 9.16 7.03
N GLU A 96 -8.87 8.70 6.56
CA GLU A 96 -9.21 7.30 6.36
C GLU A 96 -10.15 7.12 5.17
N PHE A 97 -9.99 6.05 4.39
CA PHE A 97 -10.93 5.70 3.32
C PHE A 97 -10.96 4.18 3.07
N THR A 98 -12.07 3.69 2.48
CA THR A 98 -12.21 2.29 2.12
C THR A 98 -11.65 2.03 0.72
N PHE A 99 -10.73 1.09 0.60
CA PHE A 99 -10.27 0.56 -0.67
C PHE A 99 -11.11 -0.65 -1.06
N HIS A 100 -12.00 -0.44 -2.04
CA HIS A 100 -13.02 -1.41 -2.41
C HIS A 100 -12.47 -2.55 -3.27
N ALA A 101 -12.74 -3.77 -2.84
CA ALA A 101 -12.43 -4.97 -3.62
C ALA A 101 -13.65 -5.43 -4.43
N ARG A 102 -13.40 -6.16 -5.53
CA ARG A 102 -14.47 -6.78 -6.34
C ARG A 102 -15.38 -7.70 -5.50
N ASN A 103 -14.82 -8.44 -4.56
CA ASN A 103 -15.59 -9.09 -3.50
C ASN A 103 -15.59 -8.13 -2.30
N PRO A 104 -16.74 -7.53 -1.92
CA PRO A 104 -16.79 -6.57 -0.83
C PRO A 104 -16.26 -7.10 0.51
N ALA A 105 -16.31 -8.42 0.73
CA ALA A 105 -15.76 -9.08 1.92
C ALA A 105 -14.23 -8.95 2.06
N HIS A 106 -13.53 -8.55 0.98
CA HIS A 106 -12.09 -8.26 0.98
C HIS A 106 -11.78 -6.78 0.78
N SER A 107 -12.76 -5.88 0.93
CA SER A 107 -12.47 -4.45 1.00
C SER A 107 -11.67 -4.16 2.27
N VAL A 108 -10.77 -3.19 2.20
CA VAL A 108 -9.85 -2.85 3.30
C VAL A 108 -9.94 -1.38 3.65
N GLN A 109 -9.79 -1.06 4.92
CA GLN A 109 -9.71 0.31 5.39
C GLN A 109 -8.25 0.79 5.32
N LEU A 110 -8.00 1.94 4.70
CA LEU A 110 -6.69 2.59 4.68
C LEU A 110 -6.71 3.80 5.61
N GLY A 111 -5.70 3.90 6.46
CA GLY A 111 -5.58 4.93 7.50
C GLY A 111 -5.92 4.43 8.91
N GLY A 112 -5.80 5.34 9.88
CA GLY A 112 -6.00 5.05 11.30
C GLY A 112 -5.02 4.00 11.82
N ARG A 113 -5.55 2.94 12.42
CA ARG A 113 -4.76 1.82 12.98
C ARG A 113 -4.75 0.58 12.08
N HIS A 114 -5.41 0.65 10.93
CA HIS A 114 -5.57 -0.49 10.04
C HIS A 114 -4.25 -0.80 9.32
N ILE A 115 -3.90 -2.08 9.24
CA ILE A 115 -2.75 -2.56 8.49
C ILE A 115 -3.26 -3.35 7.30
N ALA A 116 -2.78 -3.05 6.11
CA ALA A 116 -3.00 -3.85 4.91
C ALA A 116 -1.65 -4.35 4.39
N TYR A 117 -1.47 -5.67 4.36
CA TYR A 117 -0.30 -6.28 3.76
C TYR A 117 -0.49 -6.43 2.26
N CYS A 118 0.50 -5.97 1.50
CA CYS A 118 0.50 -5.96 0.06
C CYS A 118 1.60 -6.88 -0.48
N THR A 119 1.37 -7.49 -1.63
CA THR A 119 2.44 -8.16 -2.37
C THR A 119 3.50 -7.16 -2.82
N VAL A 120 4.68 -7.67 -3.18
CA VAL A 120 5.64 -6.91 -4.01
C VAL A 120 4.96 -6.45 -5.31
N GLY A 121 5.44 -5.33 -5.86
CA GLY A 121 5.01 -4.78 -7.15
C GLY A 121 6.22 -4.48 -8.03
N SER A 122 6.09 -4.70 -9.34
CA SER A 122 7.04 -4.42 -10.42
C SER A 122 8.41 -5.12 -10.31
N ALA A 123 8.45 -6.33 -9.75
CA ALA A 123 9.69 -7.10 -9.76
C ALA A 123 10.03 -7.55 -11.21
N PRO A 124 11.23 -7.27 -11.75
CA PRO A 124 11.59 -7.69 -13.11
C PRO A 124 11.95 -9.17 -13.21
N ASN A 125 12.14 -9.85 -12.07
CA ASN A 125 12.59 -11.23 -12.00
C ASN A 125 11.82 -11.96 -10.89
N VAL A 126 11.70 -13.28 -11.04
CA VAL A 126 11.08 -14.20 -10.08
C VAL A 126 12.05 -15.34 -9.78
N SER A 127 11.87 -15.98 -8.62
CA SER A 127 12.65 -17.16 -8.24
C SER A 127 11.77 -18.18 -7.53
N ASP A 128 12.00 -19.47 -7.81
CA ASP A 128 11.43 -20.58 -7.05
C ASP A 128 12.42 -21.75 -6.94
N LEU A 129 12.04 -22.79 -6.20
CA LEU A 129 12.89 -23.97 -5.93
C LEU A 129 13.15 -24.86 -7.16
N LYS A 130 12.33 -24.80 -8.21
CA LYS A 130 12.44 -25.66 -9.39
C LYS A 130 13.20 -24.99 -10.52
N GLY A 131 12.81 -23.77 -10.87
CA GLY A 131 13.33 -22.99 -11.99
C GLY A 131 14.42 -21.99 -11.60
N GLY A 132 14.69 -21.80 -10.31
CA GLY A 132 15.64 -20.78 -9.85
C GLY A 132 15.22 -19.37 -10.29
N ARG A 133 16.18 -18.44 -10.30
CA ARG A 133 15.97 -17.05 -10.71
C ARG A 133 15.83 -16.91 -12.21
N ARG A 134 14.79 -16.22 -12.68
CA ARG A 134 14.52 -15.96 -14.09
C ARG A 134 13.84 -14.61 -14.30
N VAL A 135 13.84 -14.12 -15.53
CA VAL A 135 13.05 -12.95 -15.93
C VAL A 135 11.57 -13.27 -15.76
N GLY A 136 10.80 -12.27 -15.34
CA GLY A 136 9.36 -12.38 -15.22
C GLY A 136 8.69 -12.80 -16.53
N ASN A 137 7.56 -13.48 -16.40
CA ASN A 137 6.71 -13.86 -17.51
C ASN A 137 5.25 -14.03 -17.04
N MET A 138 4.31 -14.06 -17.98
CA MET A 138 2.88 -14.16 -17.71
C MET A 138 2.49 -15.39 -16.86
N ALA A 139 3.18 -16.52 -17.00
CA ALA A 139 2.87 -17.72 -16.21
C ALA A 139 3.19 -17.48 -14.73
N ASP A 140 4.36 -16.93 -14.46
CA ASP A 140 4.81 -16.59 -13.11
C ASP A 140 3.98 -15.46 -12.49
N PHE A 141 3.61 -14.46 -13.29
CA PHE A 141 2.64 -13.44 -12.88
C PHE A 141 1.34 -14.09 -12.41
N CYS A 142 0.74 -14.98 -13.21
CA CYS A 142 -0.49 -15.65 -12.84
C CYS A 142 -0.34 -16.51 -11.58
N ASP A 143 0.77 -17.22 -11.43
CA ASP A 143 1.04 -18.07 -10.27
C ASP A 143 1.21 -17.25 -8.99
N LEU A 144 1.90 -16.10 -9.05
CA LEU A 144 2.04 -15.20 -7.92
C LEU A 144 0.71 -14.51 -7.56
N ILE A 145 -0.13 -14.18 -8.53
CA ILE A 145 -1.49 -13.67 -8.26
C ILE A 145 -2.33 -14.73 -7.54
N ARG A 146 -2.31 -15.99 -8.01
CA ARG A 146 -3.01 -17.11 -7.34
C ARG A 146 -2.46 -17.34 -5.93
N LEU A 147 -1.14 -17.26 -5.76
CA LEU A 147 -0.50 -17.40 -4.46
C LEU A 147 -0.94 -16.29 -3.50
N GLY A 148 -0.92 -15.03 -3.95
CA GLY A 148 -1.40 -13.90 -3.16
C GLY A 148 -2.87 -14.06 -2.75
N GLN A 149 -3.73 -14.52 -3.66
CA GLN A 149 -5.14 -14.80 -3.36
C GLN A 149 -5.35 -15.96 -2.38
N ALA A 150 -4.44 -16.94 -2.36
CA ALA A 150 -4.52 -18.10 -1.47
C ALA A 150 -4.02 -17.82 -0.04
N LEU A 151 -3.38 -16.68 0.20
CA LEU A 151 -2.82 -16.30 1.50
C LEU A 151 -3.74 -15.31 2.21
N ASN A 152 -4.35 -15.74 3.32
CA ASN A 152 -5.25 -14.94 4.14
C ASN A 152 -4.58 -13.73 4.80
N CYS A 153 -3.25 -13.71 4.88
CA CYS A 153 -2.48 -12.57 5.39
C CYS A 153 -2.23 -11.49 4.33
N ILE A 154 -2.51 -11.75 3.05
CA ILE A 154 -2.36 -10.76 1.98
C ILE A 154 -3.72 -10.11 1.74
N HIS A 155 -3.71 -8.78 1.72
CA HIS A 155 -4.91 -7.95 1.67
C HIS A 155 -5.03 -7.22 0.33
N ILE A 156 -3.89 -6.81 -0.23
CA ILE A 156 -3.80 -6.03 -1.47
C ILE A 156 -2.81 -6.71 -2.41
N ILE A 157 -3.15 -6.74 -3.70
CA ILE A 157 -2.20 -7.04 -4.77
C ILE A 157 -1.69 -5.72 -5.33
N GLY A 158 -0.40 -5.45 -5.15
CA GLY A 158 0.24 -4.14 -5.40
C GLY A 158 0.49 -3.80 -6.86
N GLY A 159 -0.28 -4.36 -7.79
CA GLY A 159 -0.02 -4.32 -9.23
C GLY A 159 0.61 -5.63 -9.71
N TYR A 160 1.78 -5.54 -10.34
CA TYR A 160 2.46 -6.70 -10.92
C TYR A 160 3.40 -7.37 -9.92
N PRO A 161 3.09 -8.55 -9.34
CA PRO A 161 4.04 -9.23 -8.45
C PRO A 161 5.35 -9.62 -9.17
N VAL A 162 5.29 -9.75 -10.50
CA VAL A 162 6.44 -9.79 -11.40
C VAL A 162 6.02 -9.20 -12.76
N GLU A 163 6.93 -8.58 -13.49
CA GLU A 163 6.69 -8.13 -14.88
C GLU A 163 6.34 -9.35 -15.78
N PRO A 164 5.20 -9.34 -16.50
CA PRO A 164 4.72 -10.49 -17.28
C PRO A 164 5.37 -10.63 -18.67
#